data_AF-A0A7X7MBI1-F1
#
_entry.id   AF-A0A7X7MBI1-F1
#
_cell.length_a   1.000
_cell.length_b   1.000
_cell.length_c   1.000
_cell.angle_alpha   90.00
_cell.angle_beta   90.00
_cell.angle_gamma   90.00
#
_symmetry.space_group_name_H-M   'P 1'
#
loop_
_entity.id
_entity.type
_entity.pdbx_description
1 polymer ?
#
loop_
_entity_poly.entity_id
_entity_poly.type
_entity_poly.pdbx_seq_one_letter_code
_entity_poly.pdbx_strand_id
1 'polypeptide(L)'
;ATTSADAATLFGHSTTVLEAKKWLHPLDRMSSKDTIGWFPSQQIQDYLNHARDDTGRRFFSWAILTNGNEWRLYTEQVAVDACFVFHLVHDGQVCSEADFQLFFTLFRAVAFERAGDGACFLDHIREQSLRAQADLETNLRKRIFGVLEDLGSAFVDCPDNHLAEADFPAVYENALIFLYRLLFILYAESRDLLPVRLSGPGANSRYLREFSLARLVDRLRDRTLYQDDAFFTLYDDLTRLFHLINGTHPAQNKSLGVTRYNGGLFKPVLHPRLVEWRIGDKALADILRQLVFAQPPARPGERQRQFAMDEAIDYSTLEVRQLGDIYEGLLGAHFERVGPRLELRNANGENHRSGIFYTPDWIVRFLVRETLAPLLAEINARPDVQRALHARTEESRRNNAFALAVLQLNLVDPAMGSGHFLVRATEWLAEQIMAHPTTQPMTIQVVADGETRISREEILAQHKIPVSPGISQERAEQAYWRRRVVEACIHGVDINPMAVELAKLSLWLTCIAADEPLNFL
;
A
#
# COMPACT_ATOMS: atom_id res chain seq x y z
N ALA A 1 -36.40 -20.98 12.15
CA ALA A 1 -35.17 -21.44 12.78
C ALA A 1 -34.82 -22.79 12.17
N THR A 2 -33.98 -22.79 11.14
CA THR A 2 -33.34 -24.00 10.62
C THR A 2 -32.46 -24.58 11.71
N THR A 3 -32.50 -25.90 11.90
CA THR A 3 -31.59 -26.56 12.86
C THR A 3 -30.15 -26.43 12.36
N SER A 4 -29.13 -26.47 13.23
CA SER A 4 -27.73 -26.37 12.79
C SER A 4 -27.35 -27.46 11.79
N ALA A 5 -27.98 -28.64 11.88
CA ALA A 5 -27.84 -29.75 10.94
C ALA A 5 -28.36 -29.41 9.53
N ASP A 6 -29.46 -28.65 9.43
CA ASP A 6 -30.00 -28.20 8.13
C ASP A 6 -29.09 -27.17 7.46
N ALA A 7 -28.49 -26.27 8.25
CA ALA A 7 -27.57 -25.25 7.74
C ALA A 7 -26.26 -25.87 7.22
N ALA A 8 -25.66 -26.79 7.98
CA ALA A 8 -24.45 -27.51 7.55
C ALA A 8 -24.69 -28.32 6.25
N THR A 9 -25.87 -28.92 6.12
CA THR A 9 -26.27 -29.63 4.89
C THR A 9 -26.42 -28.68 3.71
N LEU A 10 -27.06 -27.52 3.91
CA LEU A 10 -27.21 -26.49 2.87
C LEU A 10 -25.86 -25.96 2.37
N PHE A 11 -24.95 -25.62 3.30
CA PHE A 11 -23.62 -25.13 2.94
C PHE A 11 -22.75 -26.23 2.32
N GLY A 12 -22.91 -27.50 2.74
CA GLY A 12 -22.23 -28.65 2.15
C GLY A 12 -22.53 -28.88 0.67
N HIS A 13 -23.68 -28.42 0.17
CA HIS A 13 -24.05 -28.49 -1.25
C HIS A 13 -23.75 -27.22 -2.04
N SER A 14 -23.28 -26.15 -1.38
CA SER A 14 -23.03 -24.86 -1.99
C SER A 14 -21.61 -24.77 -2.54
N THR A 15 -21.43 -24.26 -3.77
CA THR A 15 -20.10 -23.99 -4.35
C THR A 15 -19.51 -22.66 -3.89
N THR A 16 -20.36 -21.71 -3.51
CA THR A 16 -20.00 -20.38 -3.02
C THR A 16 -21.18 -19.75 -2.26
N VAL A 17 -20.95 -18.59 -1.65
CA VAL A 17 -21.99 -17.72 -1.08
C VAL A 17 -22.01 -16.39 -1.82
N LEU A 18 -23.20 -15.86 -2.08
CA LEU A 18 -23.40 -14.55 -2.70
C LEU A 18 -24.24 -13.68 -1.77
N GLU A 19 -23.70 -12.52 -1.39
CA GLU A 19 -24.40 -11.47 -0.68
C GLU A 19 -24.72 -10.33 -1.64
N ALA A 20 -26.02 -10.07 -1.86
CA ALA A 20 -26.49 -8.98 -2.70
C ALA A 20 -27.10 -7.86 -1.84
N LYS A 21 -26.50 -6.68 -1.91
CA LYS A 21 -27.04 -5.44 -1.34
C LYS A 21 -27.97 -4.76 -2.34
N LYS A 22 -28.78 -3.81 -1.83
CA LYS A 22 -29.63 -2.97 -2.67
C LYS A 22 -28.82 -2.30 -3.79
N TRP A 23 -29.44 -2.07 -4.96
CA TRP A 23 -28.82 -1.38 -6.10
C TRP A 23 -28.10 -0.10 -5.65
N LEU A 24 -26.80 -0.01 -5.98
CA LEU A 24 -25.89 1.10 -5.64
C LEU A 24 -25.70 1.36 -4.13
N HIS A 25 -26.02 0.39 -3.27
CA HIS A 25 -25.61 0.46 -1.86
C HIS A 25 -24.07 0.49 -1.77
N PRO A 26 -23.46 1.47 -1.08
CA PRO A 26 -22.00 1.53 -0.96
C PRO A 26 -21.45 0.30 -0.23
N LEU A 27 -20.55 -0.44 -0.87
CA LEU A 27 -19.98 -1.66 -0.29
C LEU A 27 -18.84 -1.37 0.71
N ASP A 28 -18.25 -0.17 0.64
CA ASP A 28 -17.18 0.31 1.53
C ASP A 28 -17.67 1.19 2.68
N ARG A 29 -18.98 1.28 2.90
CA ARG A 29 -19.57 2.03 4.02
C ARG A 29 -20.28 1.07 4.96
N MET A 30 -20.28 1.43 6.24
CA MET A 30 -21.06 0.68 7.21
C MET A 30 -22.54 0.72 6.88
N SER A 31 -23.19 -0.44 6.97
CA SER A 31 -24.63 -0.52 6.78
C SER A 31 -25.34 0.14 7.95
N SER A 32 -26.41 0.89 7.64
CA SER A 32 -27.28 1.56 8.62
C SER A 32 -28.65 0.89 8.76
N LYS A 33 -28.92 -0.19 8.00
CA LYS A 33 -30.22 -0.85 7.94
C LYS A 33 -30.15 -2.37 8.00
N ASP A 34 -29.34 -2.99 7.15
CA ASP A 34 -29.36 -4.44 6.95
C ASP A 34 -28.41 -5.16 7.93
N THR A 35 -27.20 -4.63 8.10
CA THR A 35 -26.17 -5.15 9.02
C THR A 35 -25.55 -3.99 9.80
N ILE A 36 -26.33 -3.42 10.71
CA ILE A 36 -26.02 -2.16 11.39
C ILE A 36 -24.60 -2.20 11.99
N GLY A 37 -23.77 -1.26 11.54
CA GLY A 37 -22.43 -1.05 12.06
C GLY A 37 -21.37 -2.06 11.58
N TRP A 38 -21.67 -2.87 10.57
CA TRP A 38 -20.68 -3.71 9.87
C TRP A 38 -20.43 -3.14 8.47
N PHE A 39 -19.19 -3.28 8.00
CA PHE A 39 -18.93 -3.14 6.57
C PHE A 39 -19.44 -4.39 5.83
N PRO A 40 -20.08 -4.24 4.65
CA PRO A 40 -20.48 -5.38 3.82
C PRO A 40 -19.34 -6.38 3.52
N SER A 41 -18.11 -5.89 3.40
CA SER A 41 -16.88 -6.69 3.27
C SER A 41 -16.64 -7.59 4.50
N GLN A 42 -16.71 -7.03 5.71
CA GLN A 42 -16.57 -7.77 6.97
C GLN A 42 -17.60 -8.89 7.11
N GLN A 43 -18.85 -8.64 6.72
CA GLN A 43 -19.91 -9.65 6.74
C GLN A 43 -19.58 -10.84 5.82
N ILE A 44 -19.12 -10.58 4.60
CA ILE A 44 -18.72 -11.66 3.68
C ILE A 44 -17.48 -12.41 4.18
N GLN A 45 -16.52 -11.71 4.78
CA GLN A 45 -15.35 -12.35 5.37
C GLN A 45 -15.72 -13.24 6.55
N ASP A 46 -16.69 -12.83 7.36
CA ASP A 46 -17.22 -13.62 8.46
C ASP A 46 -17.84 -14.93 7.96
N TYR A 47 -18.58 -14.90 6.84
CA TYR A 47 -19.12 -16.10 6.20
C TYR A 47 -18.02 -17.05 5.77
N LEU A 48 -16.97 -16.55 5.11
CA LEU A 48 -15.83 -17.35 4.68
C LEU A 48 -15.07 -17.99 5.86
N ASN A 49 -14.94 -17.27 6.98
CA ASN A 49 -14.21 -17.75 8.15
C ASN A 49 -14.97 -18.85 8.90
N HIS A 50 -16.30 -18.71 9.00
CA HIS A 50 -17.17 -19.59 9.78
C HIS A 50 -17.82 -20.72 8.97
N ALA A 51 -17.81 -20.68 7.63
CA ALA A 51 -18.37 -21.72 6.77
C ALA A 51 -17.49 -22.99 6.74
N ARG A 52 -17.44 -23.70 7.87
CA ARG A 52 -16.71 -24.95 8.06
C ARG A 52 -17.63 -26.04 8.62
N ASP A 53 -17.32 -27.28 8.26
CA ASP A 53 -17.92 -28.44 8.89
C ASP A 53 -17.32 -28.71 10.28
N ASP A 54 -17.86 -29.71 10.97
CA ASP A 54 -17.43 -30.10 12.33
C ASP A 54 -15.97 -30.59 12.39
N THR A 55 -15.36 -30.89 11.23
CA THR A 55 -13.94 -31.28 11.11
C THR A 55 -13.03 -30.08 10.82
N GLY A 56 -13.60 -28.88 10.69
CA GLY A 56 -12.89 -27.65 10.34
C GLY A 56 -12.63 -27.46 8.84
N ARG A 57 -13.16 -28.36 7.99
CA ARG A 57 -13.03 -28.27 6.52
C ARG A 57 -14.06 -27.29 5.98
N ARG A 58 -13.63 -26.46 5.02
CA ARG A 58 -14.44 -25.38 4.47
C ARG A 58 -15.46 -25.89 3.46
N PHE A 59 -16.67 -25.35 3.54
CA PHE A 59 -17.72 -25.59 2.54
C PHE A 59 -17.35 -24.99 1.18
N PHE A 60 -16.89 -23.74 1.16
CA PHE A 60 -16.45 -23.03 -0.06
C PHE A 60 -15.22 -22.17 0.24
N SER A 61 -14.46 -21.82 -0.81
CA SER A 61 -13.20 -21.06 -0.69
C SER A 61 -13.33 -19.60 -1.15
N TRP A 62 -14.45 -19.28 -1.81
CA TRP A 62 -14.71 -17.99 -2.44
C TRP A 62 -16.14 -17.55 -2.15
N ALA A 63 -16.35 -16.23 -2.11
CA ALA A 63 -17.63 -15.58 -1.87
C ALA A 63 -17.77 -14.35 -2.78
N ILE A 64 -19.02 -14.00 -3.11
CA ILE A 64 -19.37 -12.85 -3.93
C ILE A 64 -20.07 -11.80 -3.05
N LEU A 65 -19.66 -10.54 -3.17
CA LEU A 65 -20.39 -9.39 -2.66
C LEU A 65 -20.79 -8.47 -3.82
N THR A 66 -22.05 -8.06 -3.90
CA THR A 66 -22.47 -7.13 -4.96
C THR A 66 -23.52 -6.13 -4.50
N ASN A 67 -23.52 -4.93 -5.10
CA ASN A 67 -24.63 -3.97 -5.04
C ASN A 67 -25.34 -3.84 -6.40
N GLY A 68 -25.18 -4.84 -7.27
CA GLY A 68 -25.67 -4.90 -8.63
C GLY A 68 -24.76 -4.25 -9.67
N ASN A 69 -24.16 -3.09 -9.38
CA ASN A 69 -23.20 -2.47 -10.30
C ASN A 69 -21.77 -2.98 -10.05
N GLU A 70 -21.38 -3.00 -8.79
CA GLU A 70 -20.07 -3.44 -8.33
C GLU A 70 -20.16 -4.88 -7.84
N TRP A 71 -19.21 -5.71 -8.29
CA TRP A 71 -19.11 -7.13 -8.00
C TRP A 71 -17.72 -7.42 -7.46
N ARG A 72 -17.66 -7.99 -6.26
CA ARG A 72 -16.41 -8.30 -5.56
C ARG A 72 -16.27 -9.79 -5.32
N LEU A 73 -15.09 -10.33 -5.58
CA LEU A 73 -14.70 -11.69 -5.19
C LEU A 73 -13.83 -11.64 -3.95
N TYR A 74 -14.27 -12.35 -2.93
CA TYR A 74 -13.55 -12.58 -1.69
C TYR A 74 -13.14 -14.05 -1.60
N THR A 75 -12.02 -14.29 -0.93
CA THR A 75 -11.52 -15.61 -0.56
C THR A 75 -11.04 -15.54 0.87
N GLU A 76 -10.73 -16.66 1.52
CA GLU A 76 -10.16 -16.62 2.87
C GLU A 76 -8.88 -15.76 2.84
N GLN A 77 -8.95 -14.63 3.53
CA GLN A 77 -7.96 -13.57 3.46
C GLN A 77 -6.80 -13.80 4.43
N VAL A 78 -5.67 -13.18 4.10
CA VAL A 78 -4.62 -12.82 5.07
C VAL A 78 -4.59 -11.30 5.34
N ALA A 79 -5.39 -10.49 4.62
CA ALA A 79 -5.57 -9.05 4.82
C ALA A 79 -6.98 -8.61 4.36
N VAL A 80 -7.62 -7.69 5.09
CA VAL A 80 -9.06 -7.30 4.98
C VAL A 80 -9.48 -6.78 3.59
N ASP A 81 -8.54 -6.26 2.81
CA ASP A 81 -8.81 -5.56 1.53
C ASP A 81 -8.52 -6.39 0.27
N ALA A 82 -8.06 -7.63 0.43
CA ALA A 82 -7.71 -8.48 -0.70
C ALA A 82 -8.99 -9.04 -1.35
N CYS A 83 -9.58 -8.26 -2.25
CA CYS A 83 -10.69 -8.68 -3.10
C CYS A 83 -10.46 -8.23 -4.55
N PHE A 84 -11.02 -8.98 -5.49
CA PHE A 84 -11.10 -8.54 -6.88
C PHE A 84 -12.40 -7.76 -7.06
N VAL A 85 -12.34 -6.57 -7.66
CA VAL A 85 -13.51 -5.69 -7.86
C VAL A 85 -13.74 -5.52 -9.36
N PHE A 86 -14.99 -5.64 -9.79
CA PHE A 86 -15.43 -5.41 -11.16
C PHE A 86 -16.67 -4.51 -11.18
N HIS A 87 -16.72 -3.56 -12.11
CA HIS A 87 -17.86 -2.66 -12.31
C HIS A 87 -18.53 -2.97 -13.66
N LEU A 88 -19.82 -3.33 -13.64
CA LEU A 88 -20.58 -3.57 -14.87
C LEU A 88 -20.94 -2.28 -15.61
N VAL A 89 -21.08 -1.17 -14.87
CA VAL A 89 -21.39 0.17 -15.40
C VAL A 89 -20.40 1.18 -14.83
N HIS A 90 -19.73 1.91 -15.72
CA HIS A 90 -18.82 3.00 -15.41
C HIS A 90 -19.32 4.28 -16.11
N ASP A 91 -19.52 5.36 -15.35
CA ASP A 91 -20.02 6.65 -15.88
C ASP A 91 -21.27 6.55 -16.79
N GLY A 92 -22.18 5.65 -16.44
CA GLY A 92 -23.42 5.42 -17.19
C GLY A 92 -23.25 4.62 -18.47
N GLN A 93 -22.04 4.15 -18.78
CA GLN A 93 -21.77 3.23 -19.88
C GLN A 93 -21.56 1.81 -19.35
N VAL A 94 -22.17 0.84 -20.02
CA VAL A 94 -21.92 -0.58 -19.73
C VAL A 94 -20.48 -0.91 -20.14
N CYS A 95 -19.84 -1.81 -19.39
CA CYS A 95 -18.49 -2.28 -19.68
C CYS A 95 -18.34 -2.81 -21.12
N SER A 96 -17.12 -2.85 -21.63
CA SER A 96 -16.86 -3.36 -22.98
C SER A 96 -17.18 -4.85 -23.10
N GLU A 97 -17.29 -5.38 -24.32
CA GLU A 97 -17.50 -6.82 -24.54
C GLU A 97 -16.35 -7.64 -23.92
N ALA A 98 -15.10 -7.19 -24.06
CA ALA A 98 -13.93 -7.85 -23.48
C ALA A 98 -14.00 -7.89 -21.94
N ASP A 99 -14.38 -6.78 -21.32
CA ASP A 99 -14.55 -6.70 -19.86
C ASP A 99 -15.72 -7.59 -19.40
N PHE A 100 -16.81 -7.64 -20.16
CA PHE A 100 -17.93 -8.51 -19.84
C PHE A 100 -17.55 -10.00 -19.96
N GLN A 101 -16.73 -10.38 -20.92
CA GLN A 101 -16.19 -11.75 -21.03
C GLN A 101 -15.32 -12.10 -19.81
N LEU A 102 -14.52 -11.17 -19.30
CA LEU A 102 -13.78 -11.33 -18.05
C LEU A 102 -14.72 -11.53 -16.86
N PHE A 103 -15.73 -10.67 -16.72
CA PHE A 103 -16.77 -10.82 -15.69
C PHE A 103 -17.45 -12.19 -15.75
N PHE A 104 -17.95 -12.59 -16.92
CA PHE A 104 -18.62 -13.87 -17.09
C PHE A 104 -17.70 -15.05 -16.76
N THR A 105 -16.42 -14.97 -17.14
CA THR A 105 -15.44 -16.02 -16.87
C THR A 105 -15.20 -16.21 -15.37
N LEU A 106 -15.15 -15.12 -14.60
CA LEU A 106 -14.85 -15.12 -13.17
C LEU A 106 -16.07 -15.39 -12.29
N PHE A 107 -17.27 -14.92 -12.68
CA PHE A 107 -18.47 -14.98 -11.83
C PHE A 107 -19.47 -16.09 -12.22
N ARG A 108 -19.20 -16.89 -13.27
CA ARG A 108 -20.03 -18.06 -13.62
C ARG A 108 -19.89 -19.19 -12.60
N ALA A 109 -20.94 -20.00 -12.45
CA ALA A 109 -20.97 -21.13 -11.50
C ALA A 109 -19.75 -22.07 -11.62
N VAL A 110 -19.35 -22.41 -12.84
CA VAL A 110 -18.20 -23.28 -13.13
C VAL A 110 -16.87 -22.75 -12.57
N ALA A 111 -16.74 -21.43 -12.34
CA ALA A 111 -15.54 -20.85 -11.75
C ALA A 111 -15.32 -21.30 -10.29
N PHE A 112 -16.41 -21.66 -9.59
CA PHE A 112 -16.44 -22.04 -8.17
C PHE A 112 -16.50 -23.55 -7.95
N GLU A 113 -16.71 -24.33 -9.02
CA GLU A 113 -16.75 -25.79 -8.94
C GLU A 113 -15.36 -26.32 -8.58
N ARG A 114 -15.32 -27.18 -7.56
CA ARG A 114 -14.09 -27.80 -7.09
C ARG A 114 -13.76 -29.05 -7.91
N ALA A 115 -12.51 -29.18 -8.32
CA ALA A 115 -11.97 -30.39 -8.90
C ALA A 115 -11.72 -31.46 -7.81
N GLY A 116 -11.26 -32.65 -8.20
CA GLY A 116 -11.02 -33.77 -7.29
C GLY A 116 -9.95 -33.52 -6.22
N ASP A 117 -9.08 -32.53 -6.41
CA ASP A 117 -8.09 -32.04 -5.46
C ASP A 117 -8.64 -30.98 -4.49
N GLY A 118 -9.88 -30.54 -4.67
CA GLY A 118 -10.55 -29.52 -3.86
C GLY A 118 -10.31 -28.08 -4.30
N ALA A 119 -9.49 -27.83 -5.33
CA ALA A 119 -9.25 -26.50 -5.89
C ALA A 119 -10.27 -26.17 -6.99
N CYS A 120 -10.59 -24.88 -7.17
CA CYS A 120 -11.45 -24.38 -8.26
C CYS A 120 -10.66 -23.52 -9.26
N PHE A 121 -11.30 -23.10 -10.35
CA PHE A 121 -10.67 -22.24 -11.36
C PHE A 121 -10.12 -20.93 -10.77
N LEU A 122 -10.85 -20.32 -9.83
CA LEU A 122 -10.42 -19.08 -9.18
C LEU A 122 -9.15 -19.26 -8.33
N ASP A 123 -8.92 -20.44 -7.74
CA ASP A 123 -7.69 -20.74 -7.01
C ASP A 123 -6.47 -20.71 -7.96
N HIS A 124 -6.63 -21.26 -9.17
CA HIS A 124 -5.57 -21.28 -10.19
C HIS A 124 -5.25 -19.88 -10.70
N ILE A 125 -6.29 -19.05 -10.95
CA ILE A 125 -6.10 -17.65 -11.35
C ILE A 125 -5.41 -16.86 -10.24
N ARG A 126 -5.83 -17.06 -8.98
CA ARG A 126 -5.18 -16.43 -7.82
C ARG A 126 -3.72 -16.84 -7.71
N GLU A 127 -3.40 -18.13 -7.83
CA GLU A 127 -2.01 -18.61 -7.82
C GLU A 127 -1.17 -17.99 -8.93
N GLN A 128 -1.70 -17.91 -10.15
CA GLN A 128 -1.03 -17.25 -11.27
C GLN A 128 -0.81 -15.76 -11.02
N SER A 129 -1.82 -15.07 -10.49
CA SER A 129 -1.71 -13.66 -10.10
C SER A 129 -0.64 -13.45 -9.03
N LEU A 130 -0.62 -14.29 -7.99
CA LEU A 130 0.39 -14.23 -6.93
C LEU A 130 1.80 -14.48 -7.47
N ARG A 131 1.96 -15.42 -8.42
CA ARG A 131 3.25 -15.67 -9.10
C ARG A 131 3.68 -14.47 -9.94
N ALA A 132 2.77 -13.91 -10.73
CA ALA A 132 3.06 -12.74 -11.55
C ALA A 132 3.45 -11.53 -10.69
N GLN A 133 2.77 -11.33 -9.56
CA GLN A 133 3.11 -10.30 -8.59
C GLN A 133 4.51 -10.55 -7.98
N ALA A 134 4.82 -11.77 -7.54
CA ALA A 134 6.13 -12.14 -7.01
C ALA A 134 7.27 -11.98 -8.06
N ASP A 135 6.99 -12.27 -9.32
CA ASP A 135 7.93 -12.07 -10.43
C ASP A 135 8.14 -10.57 -10.69
N LEU A 136 7.07 -9.76 -10.70
CA LEU A 136 7.16 -8.30 -10.83
C LEU A 136 8.00 -7.71 -9.70
N GLU A 137 7.76 -8.14 -8.46
CA GLU A 137 8.51 -7.76 -7.26
C GLU A 137 9.99 -8.10 -7.37
N THR A 138 10.30 -9.34 -7.75
CA THR A 138 11.69 -9.80 -7.92
C THR A 138 12.39 -9.00 -9.00
N ASN A 139 11.70 -8.69 -10.10
CA ASN A 139 12.24 -7.91 -11.20
C ASN A 139 12.44 -6.43 -10.81
N LEU A 140 11.48 -5.82 -10.09
CA LEU A 140 11.62 -4.46 -9.58
C LEU A 140 12.79 -4.35 -8.61
N ARG A 141 12.94 -5.32 -7.70
CA ARG A 141 14.06 -5.39 -6.76
C ARG A 141 15.39 -5.39 -7.52
N LYS A 142 15.56 -6.29 -8.50
CA LYS A 142 16.78 -6.35 -9.32
C LYS A 142 17.04 -5.04 -10.08
N ARG A 143 15.98 -4.38 -10.56
CA ARG A 143 16.07 -3.10 -11.25
C ARG A 143 16.56 -1.99 -10.33
N ILE A 144 16.10 -1.92 -9.10
CA ILE A 144 16.46 -0.85 -8.16
C ILE A 144 17.97 -0.78 -7.91
N PHE A 145 18.67 -1.91 -7.82
CA PHE A 145 20.15 -1.91 -7.77
C PHE A 145 20.77 -1.21 -8.97
N GLY A 146 20.29 -1.50 -10.18
CA GLY A 146 20.77 -0.84 -11.40
C GLY A 146 20.39 0.64 -11.46
N VAL A 147 19.19 1.00 -11.02
CA VAL A 147 18.74 2.40 -10.93
C VAL A 147 19.64 3.18 -9.97
N LEU A 148 20.04 2.59 -8.85
CA LEU A 148 20.94 3.24 -7.90
C LEU A 148 22.35 3.44 -8.48
N GLU A 149 22.89 2.43 -9.16
CA GLU A 149 24.17 2.52 -9.90
C GLU A 149 24.13 3.60 -10.98
N ASP A 150 23.05 3.65 -11.76
CA ASP A 150 22.84 4.66 -12.80
C ASP A 150 22.66 6.06 -12.19
N LEU A 151 21.95 6.20 -11.07
CA LEU A 151 21.84 7.47 -10.32
C LEU A 151 23.22 7.95 -9.82
N GLY A 152 23.99 7.06 -9.19
CA GLY A 152 25.33 7.39 -8.70
C GLY A 152 26.25 7.81 -9.84
N SER A 153 26.23 7.06 -10.95
CA SER A 153 26.99 7.40 -12.16
C SER A 153 26.55 8.76 -12.71
N ALA A 154 25.24 9.02 -12.78
CA ALA A 154 24.70 10.26 -13.31
C ALA A 154 25.06 11.50 -12.46
N PHE A 155 25.16 11.35 -11.13
CA PHE A 155 25.69 12.41 -10.27
C PHE A 155 27.18 12.66 -10.56
N VAL A 156 28.00 11.61 -10.63
CA VAL A 156 29.45 11.75 -10.82
C VAL A 156 29.80 12.27 -12.21
N ASP A 157 29.08 11.81 -13.23
CA ASP A 157 29.36 12.15 -14.63
C ASP A 157 28.78 13.53 -15.03
N CYS A 158 27.95 14.14 -14.19
CA CYS A 158 27.49 15.51 -14.35
C CYS A 158 28.65 16.50 -14.10
N PRO A 159 29.10 17.26 -15.13
CA PRO A 159 30.30 18.10 -15.02
C PRO A 159 30.18 19.19 -13.93
N ASP A 160 28.98 19.71 -13.73
CA ASP A 160 28.69 20.80 -12.78
C ASP A 160 28.84 20.39 -11.31
N ASN A 161 28.83 19.07 -11.01
CA ASN A 161 28.92 18.58 -9.64
C ASN A 161 30.37 18.48 -9.13
N HIS A 162 31.36 18.41 -10.03
CA HIS A 162 32.80 18.34 -9.71
C HIS A 162 33.19 17.23 -8.71
N LEU A 163 32.65 16.01 -8.87
CA LEU A 163 32.83 14.90 -7.94
C LEU A 163 34.03 14.01 -8.29
N ALA A 164 34.70 13.49 -7.27
CA ALA A 164 35.80 12.54 -7.38
C ALA A 164 35.51 11.23 -6.62
N GLU A 165 36.39 10.24 -6.73
CA GLU A 165 36.23 8.94 -6.03
C GLU A 165 36.10 9.09 -4.51
N ALA A 166 36.73 10.12 -3.93
CA ALA A 166 36.62 10.43 -2.51
C ALA A 166 35.18 10.80 -2.08
N ASP A 167 34.35 11.26 -3.02
CA ASP A 167 32.96 11.64 -2.78
C ASP A 167 31.97 10.47 -2.91
N PHE A 168 32.41 9.30 -3.40
CA PHE A 168 31.53 8.16 -3.65
C PHE A 168 30.67 7.72 -2.45
N PRO A 169 31.15 7.76 -1.19
CA PRO A 169 30.29 7.51 -0.04
C PRO A 169 29.12 8.50 0.06
N ALA A 170 29.38 9.80 -0.16
CA ALA A 170 28.34 10.83 -0.15
C ALA A 170 27.42 10.72 -1.39
N VAL A 171 27.96 10.35 -2.55
CA VAL A 171 27.17 10.07 -3.76
C VAL A 171 26.22 8.91 -3.52
N TYR A 172 26.70 7.82 -2.90
CA TYR A 172 25.89 6.68 -2.53
C TYR A 172 24.73 7.10 -1.64
N GLU A 173 25.00 7.78 -0.52
CA GLU A 173 23.95 8.24 0.40
C GLU A 173 22.90 9.12 -0.28
N ASN A 174 23.33 10.08 -1.11
CA ASN A 174 22.42 11.02 -1.77
C ASN A 174 21.65 10.40 -2.95
N ALA A 175 22.27 9.49 -3.71
CA ALA A 175 21.58 8.71 -4.73
C ALA A 175 20.49 7.83 -4.10
N LEU A 176 20.80 7.27 -2.93
CA LEU A 176 19.88 6.47 -2.15
C LEU A 176 18.66 7.30 -1.69
N ILE A 177 18.89 8.46 -1.07
CA ILE A 177 17.82 9.40 -0.66
C ILE A 177 16.98 9.84 -1.87
N PHE A 178 17.62 10.17 -3.00
CA PHE A 178 16.92 10.63 -4.20
C PHE A 178 16.01 9.54 -4.78
N LEU A 179 16.51 8.31 -4.88
CA LEU A 179 15.72 7.15 -5.28
C LEU A 179 14.49 6.97 -4.39
N TYR A 180 14.64 7.14 -3.09
CA TYR A 180 13.57 6.93 -2.12
C TYR A 180 12.49 7.99 -2.20
N ARG A 181 12.86 9.23 -2.49
CA ARG A 181 11.89 10.28 -2.81
C ARG A 181 11.05 9.89 -4.03
N LEU A 182 11.69 9.37 -5.08
CA LEU A 182 10.97 8.91 -6.29
C LEU A 182 10.02 7.76 -5.99
N LEU A 183 10.50 6.72 -5.29
CA LEU A 183 9.67 5.57 -4.94
C LEU A 183 8.49 5.96 -4.03
N PHE A 184 8.72 6.84 -3.04
CA PHE A 184 7.65 7.35 -2.20
C PHE A 184 6.56 8.03 -3.03
N ILE A 185 6.94 8.86 -4.00
CA ILE A 185 5.97 9.58 -4.83
C ILE A 185 5.22 8.63 -5.74
N LEU A 186 5.90 7.70 -6.41
CA LEU A 186 5.25 6.67 -7.24
C LEU A 186 4.23 5.87 -6.42
N TYR A 187 4.58 5.54 -5.18
CA TYR A 187 3.69 4.84 -4.25
C TYR A 187 2.50 5.69 -3.80
N ALA A 188 2.74 6.96 -3.47
CA ALA A 188 1.72 7.88 -3.02
C ALA A 188 0.73 8.25 -4.14
N GLU A 189 1.22 8.46 -5.36
CA GLU A 189 0.38 8.71 -6.55
C GLU A 189 -0.45 7.48 -6.91
N SER A 190 0.15 6.28 -6.96
CA SER A 190 -0.57 5.05 -7.30
C SER A 190 -1.67 4.66 -6.30
N ARG A 191 -1.63 5.17 -5.07
CA ARG A 191 -2.63 4.93 -4.02
C ARG A 191 -3.61 6.07 -3.81
N ASP A 192 -3.67 7.03 -4.74
CA ASP A 192 -4.51 8.23 -4.64
C ASP A 192 -4.25 9.07 -3.37
N LEU A 193 -3.04 8.97 -2.80
CA LEU A 193 -2.63 9.75 -1.63
C LEU A 193 -2.16 11.15 -2.04
N LEU A 194 -1.81 11.30 -3.33
CA LEU A 194 -1.53 12.58 -3.96
C LEU A 194 -2.60 12.88 -5.04
N PRO A 195 -2.88 14.15 -5.36
CA PRO A 195 -4.02 14.58 -6.17
C PRO A 195 -3.91 14.28 -7.69
N VAL A 196 -3.69 13.02 -8.07
CA VAL A 196 -3.47 12.59 -9.48
C VAL A 196 -4.75 12.31 -10.25
N ARG A 197 -5.92 12.31 -9.61
CA ARG A 197 -7.21 12.09 -10.28
C ARG A 197 -7.54 13.26 -11.22
N LEU A 198 -8.13 12.93 -12.37
CA LEU A 198 -8.60 13.91 -13.36
C LEU A 198 -9.83 14.69 -12.90
N SER A 199 -10.72 14.03 -12.15
CA SER A 199 -11.95 14.61 -11.64
C SER A 199 -12.42 13.90 -10.36
N GLY A 200 -13.42 14.47 -9.71
CA GLY A 200 -13.97 13.96 -8.46
C GLY A 200 -13.23 14.46 -7.21
N PRO A 201 -13.63 13.99 -6.03
CA PRO A 201 -13.05 14.41 -4.76
C PRO A 201 -11.56 14.02 -4.67
N GLY A 202 -10.74 14.90 -4.10
CA GLY A 202 -9.28 14.72 -4.02
C GLY A 202 -8.53 14.99 -5.32
N ALA A 203 -9.21 15.26 -6.44
CA ALA A 203 -8.58 15.66 -7.69
C ALA A 203 -8.01 17.08 -7.63
N ASN A 204 -6.83 17.29 -8.21
CA ASN A 204 -6.31 18.62 -8.46
C ASN A 204 -5.60 18.66 -9.81
N SER A 205 -6.27 19.27 -10.81
CA SER A 205 -5.75 19.34 -12.18
C SER A 205 -4.40 20.06 -12.27
N ARG A 206 -4.12 20.99 -11.34
CA ARG A 206 -2.85 21.71 -11.30
C ARG A 206 -1.73 20.81 -10.79
N TYR A 207 -1.95 20.08 -9.70
CA TYR A 207 -0.99 19.06 -9.24
C TYR A 207 -0.70 18.05 -10.35
N LEU A 208 -1.75 17.48 -10.94
CA LEU A 208 -1.62 16.48 -11.98
C LEU A 208 -0.79 16.99 -13.17
N ARG A 209 -1.01 18.23 -13.63
CA ARG A 209 -0.33 18.76 -14.84
C ARG A 209 1.04 19.38 -14.58
N GLU A 210 1.29 19.93 -13.41
CA GLU A 210 2.51 20.70 -13.12
C GLU A 210 3.51 19.91 -12.26
N PHE A 211 3.04 19.00 -11.40
CA PHE A 211 3.86 18.38 -10.36
C PHE A 211 3.97 16.86 -10.49
N SER A 212 2.89 16.17 -10.85
CA SER A 212 2.82 14.70 -10.74
C SER A 212 3.92 13.96 -11.52
N LEU A 213 4.28 12.76 -11.08
CA LEU A 213 5.07 11.83 -11.90
C LEU A 213 4.19 11.17 -12.97
N ALA A 214 2.90 11.00 -12.71
CA ALA A 214 1.92 10.51 -13.68
C ALA A 214 1.96 11.29 -15.02
N ARG A 215 2.16 12.62 -14.99
CA ARG A 215 2.28 13.43 -16.23
C ARG A 215 3.54 13.11 -17.05
N LEU A 216 4.58 12.56 -16.41
CA LEU A 216 5.83 12.26 -17.07
C LEU A 216 5.74 10.95 -17.85
N VAL A 217 4.77 10.08 -17.57
CA VAL A 217 4.62 8.78 -18.26
C VAL A 217 4.58 8.97 -19.77
N ASP A 218 3.65 9.77 -20.30
CA ASP A 218 3.54 9.99 -21.76
C ASP A 218 4.77 10.70 -22.33
N ARG A 219 5.36 11.65 -21.58
CA ARG A 219 6.58 12.36 -22.00
C ARG A 219 7.80 11.45 -22.05
N LEU A 220 7.89 10.47 -21.15
CA LEU A 220 9.01 9.52 -21.09
C LEU A 220 8.87 8.42 -22.15
N ARG A 221 7.64 8.11 -22.62
CA ARG A 221 7.42 7.23 -23.78
C ARG A 221 8.02 7.83 -25.06
N ASP A 222 7.94 9.15 -25.22
CA ASP A 222 8.57 9.84 -26.34
C ASP A 222 10.09 9.94 -26.17
N ARG A 223 10.82 9.10 -26.91
CA ARG A 223 12.29 9.07 -26.91
C ARG A 223 12.94 10.23 -27.63
N THR A 224 12.18 11.12 -28.27
CA THR A 224 12.74 12.35 -28.85
C THR A 224 12.93 13.44 -27.80
N LEU A 225 12.26 13.31 -26.64
CA LEU A 225 12.40 14.21 -25.50
C LEU A 225 13.59 13.81 -24.61
N TYR A 226 14.17 14.81 -23.93
CA TYR A 226 15.25 14.66 -22.95
C TYR A 226 16.46 13.88 -23.50
N GLN A 227 17.03 14.34 -24.62
CA GLN A 227 18.14 13.66 -25.28
C GLN A 227 19.52 14.29 -24.99
N ASP A 228 19.55 15.33 -24.16
CA ASP A 228 20.74 16.13 -23.90
C ASP A 228 20.93 16.34 -22.39
N ASP A 229 22.12 15.98 -21.88
CA ASP A 229 22.50 16.11 -20.47
C ASP A 229 22.96 17.53 -20.10
N ALA A 230 23.04 18.46 -21.07
CA ALA A 230 23.30 19.88 -20.79
C ALA A 230 22.10 20.62 -20.17
N PHE A 231 20.91 20.00 -20.15
CA PHE A 231 19.69 20.55 -19.56
C PHE A 231 19.32 19.83 -18.27
N PHE A 232 18.63 20.52 -17.37
CA PHE A 232 18.29 20.04 -16.02
C PHE A 232 16.79 20.17 -15.69
N THR A 233 15.94 20.27 -16.71
CA THR A 233 14.50 20.53 -16.58
C THR A 233 13.80 19.50 -15.69
N LEU A 234 14.11 18.22 -15.86
CA LEU A 234 13.54 17.13 -15.08
C LEU A 234 14.00 17.20 -13.62
N TYR A 235 15.27 17.52 -13.38
CA TYR A 235 15.82 17.62 -12.03
C TYR A 235 15.18 18.80 -11.27
N ASP A 236 15.04 19.94 -11.93
CA ASP A 236 14.37 21.13 -11.36
C ASP A 236 12.86 20.85 -11.11
N ASP A 237 12.18 20.16 -12.02
CA ASP A 237 10.78 19.72 -11.85
C ASP A 237 10.61 18.83 -10.61
N LEU A 238 11.46 17.81 -10.46
CA LEU A 238 11.44 16.91 -9.30
C LEU A 238 11.77 17.65 -8.00
N THR A 239 12.73 18.58 -8.03
CA THR A 239 13.09 19.37 -6.85
C THR A 239 11.91 20.24 -6.38
N ARG A 240 11.16 20.84 -7.31
CA ARG A 240 9.92 21.56 -6.98
C ARG A 240 8.86 20.65 -6.36
N LEU A 241 8.70 19.44 -6.90
CA LEU A 241 7.80 18.43 -6.33
C LEU A 241 8.24 18.02 -4.91
N PHE A 242 9.54 17.82 -4.68
CA PHE A 242 10.08 17.49 -3.36
C PHE A 242 9.81 18.60 -2.33
N HIS A 243 9.97 19.87 -2.71
CA HIS A 243 9.62 21.01 -1.85
C HIS A 243 8.12 21.09 -1.55
N LEU A 244 7.27 20.79 -2.54
CA LEU A 244 5.83 20.72 -2.36
C LEU A 244 5.48 19.63 -1.34
N ILE A 245 6.02 18.41 -1.50
CA ILE A 245 5.75 17.29 -0.60
C ILE A 245 6.27 17.58 0.81
N ASN A 246 7.50 18.11 0.94
CA ASN A 246 8.06 18.56 2.22
C ASN A 246 7.17 19.58 2.94
N GLY A 247 6.32 20.31 2.21
CA GLY A 247 5.50 21.36 2.80
C GLY A 247 6.25 22.66 3.02
N THR A 248 7.31 22.93 2.24
CA THR A 248 8.12 24.16 2.31
C THR A 248 7.25 25.43 2.19
N HIS A 249 6.15 25.35 1.45
CA HIS A 249 5.18 26.43 1.27
C HIS A 249 3.76 26.01 1.69
N PRO A 250 3.39 26.14 2.98
CA PRO A 250 2.09 25.79 3.55
C PRO A 250 0.84 26.16 2.73
N ALA A 251 0.84 27.35 2.14
CA ALA A 251 -0.27 27.85 1.33
C ALA A 251 -0.39 27.12 -0.03
N GLN A 252 0.75 26.76 -0.64
CA GLN A 252 0.78 26.02 -1.89
C GLN A 252 0.25 24.59 -1.70
N ASN A 253 0.66 23.91 -0.63
CA ASN A 253 0.11 22.60 -0.23
C ASN A 253 -1.41 22.63 -0.09
N LYS A 254 -1.94 23.61 0.64
CA LYS A 254 -3.39 23.78 0.82
C LYS A 254 -4.11 24.02 -0.50
N SER A 255 -3.54 24.85 -1.38
CA SER A 255 -4.11 25.12 -2.70
C SER A 255 -4.09 23.91 -3.63
N LEU A 256 -3.10 23.03 -3.50
CA LEU A 256 -2.95 21.84 -4.33
C LEU A 256 -3.61 20.59 -3.73
N GLY A 257 -4.06 20.64 -2.48
CA GLY A 257 -4.61 19.47 -1.78
C GLY A 257 -3.53 18.44 -1.40
N VAL A 258 -2.27 18.86 -1.25
CA VAL A 258 -1.15 17.97 -0.91
C VAL A 258 -0.89 18.03 0.59
N THR A 259 -1.06 16.89 1.27
CA THR A 259 -0.68 16.71 2.67
C THR A 259 0.83 16.87 2.84
N ARG A 260 1.25 17.54 3.91
CA ARG A 260 2.66 17.83 4.15
C ARG A 260 3.35 16.60 4.72
N TYR A 261 4.47 16.24 4.11
CA TYR A 261 5.43 15.32 4.66
C TYR A 261 6.40 16.09 5.56
N ASN A 262 6.29 15.92 6.88
CA ASN A 262 7.17 16.60 7.84
C ASN A 262 8.35 15.73 8.30
N GLY A 263 8.62 14.62 7.61
CA GLY A 263 9.72 13.68 7.87
C GLY A 263 11.08 14.15 7.38
N GLY A 264 12.15 13.39 7.67
CA GLY A 264 13.52 13.75 7.31
C GLY A 264 13.82 13.63 5.81
N LEU A 265 13.19 12.67 5.12
CA LEU A 265 13.50 12.33 3.73
C LEU A 265 13.43 13.51 2.75
N PHE A 266 12.44 14.39 2.89
CA PHE A 266 12.24 15.54 1.98
C PHE A 266 12.75 16.87 2.55
N LYS A 267 13.32 16.91 3.76
CA LYS A 267 13.85 18.14 4.37
C LYS A 267 15.14 18.57 3.66
N PRO A 268 15.17 19.73 2.98
CA PRO A 268 16.35 20.16 2.24
C PRO A 268 17.58 20.34 3.15
N VAL A 269 17.37 20.81 4.37
CA VAL A 269 18.44 21.06 5.36
C VAL A 269 19.16 19.79 5.82
N LEU A 270 18.53 18.62 5.74
CA LEU A 270 19.16 17.34 6.07
C LEU A 270 19.95 16.77 4.88
N HIS A 271 19.66 17.25 3.66
CA HIS A 271 20.19 16.71 2.41
C HIS A 271 20.74 17.83 1.51
N PRO A 272 21.71 18.64 1.99
CA PRO A 272 22.18 19.83 1.27
C PRO A 272 22.81 19.50 -0.09
N ARG A 273 23.45 18.33 -0.22
CA ARG A 273 24.06 17.88 -1.48
C ARG A 273 23.05 17.71 -2.61
N LEU A 274 21.79 17.35 -2.31
CA LEU A 274 20.73 17.27 -3.33
C LEU A 274 20.20 18.65 -3.77
N VAL A 275 20.65 19.74 -3.14
CA VAL A 275 20.40 21.12 -3.60
C VAL A 275 21.59 21.62 -4.44
N GLU A 276 22.80 21.17 -4.08
CA GLU A 276 24.05 21.54 -4.76
C GLU A 276 24.26 20.76 -6.05
N TRP A 277 23.99 19.46 -6.04
CA TRP A 277 24.22 18.56 -7.16
C TRP A 277 23.00 18.42 -8.05
N ARG A 278 23.24 18.08 -9.33
CA ARG A 278 22.19 17.87 -10.33
C ARG A 278 22.48 16.66 -11.21
N ILE A 279 21.44 16.21 -11.91
CA ILE A 279 21.54 15.17 -12.94
C ILE A 279 20.98 15.74 -14.25
N GLY A 280 21.69 15.53 -15.36
CA GLY A 280 21.26 15.93 -16.70
C GLY A 280 19.97 15.23 -17.15
N ASP A 281 19.22 15.88 -18.04
CA ASP A 281 17.88 15.47 -18.45
C ASP A 281 17.87 14.07 -19.10
N LYS A 282 18.87 13.73 -19.91
CA LYS A 282 18.91 12.43 -20.59
C LYS A 282 19.15 11.29 -19.62
N ALA A 283 20.16 11.41 -18.76
CA ALA A 283 20.45 10.42 -17.73
C ALA A 283 19.25 10.23 -16.79
N LEU A 284 18.65 11.34 -16.32
CA LEU A 284 17.48 11.28 -15.44
C LEU A 284 16.24 10.69 -16.13
N ALA A 285 16.00 10.99 -17.41
CA ALA A 285 14.91 10.39 -18.17
C ALA A 285 15.08 8.86 -18.30
N ASP A 286 16.30 8.38 -18.55
CA ASP A 286 16.58 6.94 -18.62
C ASP A 286 16.38 6.24 -17.28
N ILE A 287 16.76 6.89 -16.17
CA ILE A 287 16.51 6.43 -14.80
C ILE A 287 15.01 6.36 -14.51
N LEU A 288 14.25 7.41 -14.83
CA LEU A 288 12.80 7.45 -14.62
C LEU A 288 12.08 6.39 -15.46
N ARG A 289 12.52 6.13 -16.70
CA ARG A 289 11.95 5.05 -17.53
C ARG A 289 12.09 3.68 -16.87
N GLN A 290 13.20 3.42 -16.17
CA GLN A 290 13.40 2.17 -15.43
C GLN A 290 12.44 1.98 -14.26
N LEU A 291 12.03 3.08 -13.62
CA LEU A 291 11.10 3.06 -12.50
C LEU A 291 9.63 3.08 -12.95
N VAL A 292 9.32 3.71 -14.08
CA VAL A 292 7.94 3.90 -14.55
C VAL A 292 7.45 2.73 -15.39
N PHE A 293 8.29 2.12 -16.22
CA PHE A 293 7.84 1.13 -17.21
C PHE A 293 8.29 -0.28 -16.88
N ALA A 294 7.38 -1.23 -17.10
CA ALA A 294 7.68 -2.64 -16.95
C ALA A 294 8.68 -3.09 -18.02
N GLN A 295 9.52 -4.06 -17.65
CA GLN A 295 10.28 -4.84 -18.64
C GLN A 295 9.70 -6.24 -18.66
N PRO A 296 9.42 -6.81 -19.85
CA PRO A 296 9.06 -8.20 -19.95
C PRO A 296 10.23 -9.07 -19.46
N PRO A 297 9.96 -10.26 -18.89
CA PRO A 297 11.02 -11.18 -18.49
C PRO A 297 11.93 -11.49 -19.67
N ALA A 298 13.25 -11.44 -19.46
CA ALA A 298 14.21 -11.70 -20.53
C ALA A 298 14.06 -13.13 -21.06
N ARG A 299 14.07 -13.26 -22.39
CA ARG A 299 14.38 -14.54 -23.02
C ARG A 299 15.86 -14.85 -22.80
N PRO A 300 16.25 -16.12 -22.57
CA PRO A 300 17.65 -16.47 -22.36
C PRO A 300 18.51 -16.05 -23.55
N GLY A 301 19.56 -15.25 -23.31
CA GLY A 301 20.59 -14.91 -24.32
C GLY A 301 20.53 -13.50 -24.94
N GLU A 302 19.51 -12.68 -24.64
CA GLU A 302 19.44 -11.30 -25.13
C GLU A 302 19.93 -10.28 -24.09
N ARG A 303 20.76 -9.30 -24.52
CA ARG A 303 21.12 -8.14 -23.69
C ARG A 303 19.90 -7.22 -23.53
N GLN A 304 19.30 -7.25 -22.34
CA GLN A 304 18.13 -6.45 -21.93
C GLN A 304 18.33 -4.94 -22.17
N ARG A 305 17.65 -4.39 -23.18
CA ARG A 305 17.57 -2.93 -23.42
C ARG A 305 16.19 -2.44 -23.87
N GLN A 306 15.18 -3.30 -23.96
CA GLN A 306 13.84 -2.90 -24.39
C GLN A 306 12.88 -2.92 -23.20
N PHE A 307 12.45 -1.72 -22.80
CA PHE A 307 11.30 -1.53 -21.93
C PHE A 307 10.02 -1.78 -22.73
N ALA A 308 9.03 -2.44 -22.14
CA ALA A 308 7.68 -2.41 -22.67
C ALA A 308 7.11 -1.04 -22.31
N MET A 309 7.35 -0.05 -23.18
CA MET A 309 6.87 1.32 -22.97
C MET A 309 5.33 1.38 -22.95
N ASP A 310 4.66 0.29 -23.31
CA ASP A 310 3.21 0.14 -23.33
C ASP A 310 2.62 -0.10 -21.93
N GLU A 311 3.41 -0.61 -20.98
CA GLU A 311 2.95 -1.04 -19.66
C GLU A 311 3.71 -0.30 -18.55
N ALA A 312 2.99 0.50 -17.77
CA ALA A 312 3.52 1.18 -16.59
C ALA A 312 3.47 0.25 -15.37
N ILE A 313 4.44 0.36 -14.47
CA ILE A 313 4.45 -0.38 -13.21
C ILE A 313 3.35 0.18 -12.30
N ASP A 314 2.42 -0.68 -11.87
CA ASP A 314 1.43 -0.32 -10.87
C ASP A 314 1.97 -0.52 -9.45
N TYR A 315 2.47 0.57 -8.87
CA TYR A 315 2.98 0.59 -7.50
C TYR A 315 1.88 0.35 -6.44
N SER A 316 0.59 0.43 -6.78
CA SER A 316 -0.53 0.18 -5.85
C SER A 316 -0.60 -1.29 -5.40
N THR A 317 -0.04 -2.20 -6.20
CA THR A 317 -0.01 -3.64 -5.93
C THR A 317 1.18 -4.07 -5.06
N LEU A 318 2.22 -3.23 -4.97
CA LEU A 318 3.43 -3.52 -4.21
C LEU A 318 3.18 -3.28 -2.72
N GLU A 319 3.54 -4.25 -1.88
CA GLU A 319 3.43 -4.09 -0.44
C GLU A 319 4.54 -3.15 0.07
N VAL A 320 4.22 -2.30 1.05
CA VAL A 320 5.18 -1.38 1.70
C VAL A 320 6.45 -2.11 2.17
N ARG A 321 6.27 -3.34 2.62
CA ARG A 321 7.32 -4.22 3.13
C ARG A 321 8.39 -4.53 2.08
N GLN A 322 8.01 -4.64 0.81
CA GLN A 322 8.92 -5.00 -0.29
C GLN A 322 9.93 -3.90 -0.58
N LEU A 323 9.47 -2.65 -0.42
CA LEU A 323 10.32 -1.48 -0.34
C LEU A 323 11.37 -1.73 0.75
N GLY A 324 10.92 -2.05 1.98
CA GLY A 324 11.77 -2.48 3.11
C GLY A 324 12.88 -3.47 2.76
N ASP A 325 12.53 -4.54 2.06
CA ASP A 325 13.47 -5.60 1.66
C ASP A 325 14.49 -5.12 0.61
N ILE A 326 14.04 -4.28 -0.34
CA ILE A 326 14.93 -3.65 -1.31
C ILE A 326 15.93 -2.77 -0.58
N TYR A 327 15.49 -2.02 0.43
CA TYR A 327 16.36 -1.17 1.23
C TYR A 327 17.41 -1.95 2.01
N GLU A 328 16.99 -2.97 2.75
CA GLU A 328 17.88 -3.82 3.53
C GLU A 328 18.96 -4.43 2.63
N GLY A 329 18.54 -4.87 1.43
CA GLY A 329 19.45 -5.36 0.41
C GLY A 329 20.39 -4.31 -0.17
N LEU A 330 20.20 -3.02 0.06
CA LEU A 330 21.15 -1.98 -0.35
C LEU A 330 22.12 -1.62 0.77
N LEU A 331 21.81 -1.96 2.03
CA LEU A 331 22.62 -1.57 3.19
C LEU A 331 23.99 -2.25 3.20
N GLY A 332 25.03 -1.50 3.57
CA GLY A 332 26.40 -2.00 3.59
C GLY A 332 27.03 -2.14 2.21
N ALA A 333 26.37 -1.61 1.16
CA ALA A 333 26.98 -1.42 -0.14
C ALA A 333 27.74 -0.09 -0.22
N HIS A 334 28.74 -0.03 -1.09
CA HIS A 334 29.40 1.20 -1.51
C HIS A 334 29.59 1.22 -3.02
N PHE A 335 29.83 2.40 -3.58
CA PHE A 335 30.14 2.53 -5.00
C PHE A 335 31.63 2.30 -5.27
N GLU A 336 31.91 1.56 -6.33
CA GLU A 336 33.23 1.51 -6.95
C GLU A 336 33.11 1.81 -8.45
N ARG A 337 34.09 2.52 -9.00
CA ARG A 337 34.15 2.81 -10.44
C ARG A 337 34.63 1.55 -11.17
N VAL A 338 33.79 1.03 -12.06
CA VAL A 338 34.09 -0.10 -12.93
C VAL A 338 33.90 0.33 -14.38
N GLY A 339 35.01 0.69 -15.03
CA GLY A 339 34.98 1.27 -16.37
C GLY A 339 34.25 2.63 -16.37
N PRO A 340 33.26 2.86 -17.24
CA PRO A 340 32.55 4.15 -17.33
C PRO A 340 31.42 4.32 -16.30
N ARG A 341 31.16 3.34 -15.43
CA ARG A 341 30.01 3.35 -14.51
C ARG A 341 30.42 3.07 -13.07
N LEU A 342 29.54 3.42 -12.14
CA LEU A 342 29.61 2.94 -10.76
C LEU A 342 28.86 1.62 -10.62
N GLU A 343 29.41 0.69 -9.85
CA GLU A 343 28.76 -0.56 -9.46
C GLU A 343 28.66 -0.66 -7.94
N LEU A 344 27.63 -1.34 -7.45
CA LEU A 344 27.46 -1.61 -6.02
C LEU A 344 28.30 -2.81 -5.58
N ARG A 345 29.17 -2.57 -4.60
CA ARG A 345 30.08 -3.56 -4.02
C ARG A 345 29.81 -3.74 -2.53
N ASN A 346 29.99 -4.95 -2.03
CA ASN A 346 29.95 -5.21 -0.59
C ASN A 346 31.32 -4.93 0.06
N ALA A 347 31.40 -5.03 1.38
CA ALA A 347 32.65 -4.83 2.13
C ALA A 347 33.84 -5.72 1.68
N ASN A 348 33.57 -6.84 0.99
CA ASN A 348 34.57 -7.76 0.46
C ASN A 348 34.94 -7.47 -1.00
N GLY A 349 34.39 -6.43 -1.63
CA GLY A 349 34.60 -6.08 -3.05
C GLY A 349 33.83 -6.98 -4.05
N GLU A 350 32.96 -7.85 -3.54
CA GLU A 350 32.10 -8.70 -4.36
C GLU A 350 30.83 -7.95 -4.78
N ASN A 351 30.13 -8.50 -5.79
CA ASN A 351 28.85 -7.94 -6.20
C ASN A 351 27.85 -7.99 -5.03
N HIS A 352 27.36 -6.82 -4.61
CA HIS A 352 26.47 -6.74 -3.46
C HIS A 352 25.15 -7.50 -3.67
N ARG A 353 24.72 -7.67 -4.93
CA ARG A 353 23.46 -8.33 -5.30
C ARG A 353 23.38 -9.81 -4.90
N SER A 354 24.51 -10.48 -4.68
CA SER A 354 24.57 -11.94 -4.47
C SER A 354 24.50 -12.40 -3.00
N GLY A 355 24.57 -11.49 -2.02
CA GLY A 355 24.76 -11.84 -0.60
C GLY A 355 23.57 -11.57 0.33
N ILE A 356 22.42 -11.12 -0.18
CA ILE A 356 21.32 -10.62 0.65
C ILE A 356 20.36 -11.76 0.97
N PHE A 357 20.33 -12.20 2.23
CA PHE A 357 19.38 -13.19 2.73
C PHE A 357 18.29 -12.49 3.54
N TYR A 358 17.07 -12.59 3.06
CA TYR A 358 15.91 -11.91 3.61
C TYR A 358 15.10 -12.85 4.52
N THR A 359 14.46 -12.31 5.57
CA THR A 359 13.55 -13.08 6.45
C THR A 359 12.22 -13.32 5.73
N PRO A 360 11.88 -14.53 5.29
CA PRO A 360 10.64 -14.78 4.55
C PRO A 360 9.42 -14.26 5.30
N ASP A 361 8.49 -13.60 4.58
CA ASP A 361 7.34 -12.95 5.20
C ASP A 361 6.44 -13.91 6.01
N TRP A 362 6.32 -15.16 5.58
CA TRP A 362 5.58 -16.16 6.36
C TRP A 362 6.19 -16.37 7.75
N ILE A 363 7.52 -16.23 7.90
CA ILE A 363 8.21 -16.28 9.20
C ILE A 363 7.82 -15.06 10.03
N VAL A 364 7.88 -13.86 9.45
CA VAL A 364 7.51 -12.62 10.16
C VAL A 364 6.06 -12.69 10.62
N ARG A 365 5.11 -13.04 9.74
CA ARG A 365 3.68 -13.19 10.09
C ARG A 365 3.49 -14.19 11.21
N PHE A 366 4.16 -15.34 11.12
CA PHE A 366 4.11 -16.37 12.15
C PHE A 366 4.60 -15.83 13.49
N LEU A 367 5.81 -15.24 13.53
CA LEU A 367 6.39 -14.71 14.76
C LEU A 367 5.52 -13.62 15.39
N VAL A 368 5.03 -12.67 14.59
CA VAL A 368 4.12 -11.60 15.09
C VAL A 368 2.85 -12.20 15.68
N ARG A 369 2.20 -13.12 14.96
CA ARG A 369 0.97 -13.76 15.43
C ARG A 369 1.19 -14.54 16.72
N GLU A 370 2.17 -15.44 16.75
CA GLU A 370 2.43 -16.28 17.93
C GLU A 370 2.88 -15.45 19.14
N THR A 371 3.52 -14.30 18.92
CA THR A 371 3.93 -13.39 20.00
C THR A 371 2.76 -12.59 20.55
N LEU A 372 1.89 -12.05 19.68
CA LEU A 372 0.87 -11.08 20.09
C LEU A 372 -0.49 -11.71 20.37
N ALA A 373 -0.83 -12.86 19.79
CA ALA A 373 -2.12 -13.54 20.02
C ALA A 373 -2.39 -13.87 21.50
N PRO A 374 -1.41 -14.38 22.28
CA PRO A 374 -1.62 -14.60 23.72
C PRO A 374 -1.95 -13.30 24.47
N LEU A 375 -1.27 -12.19 24.15
CA LEU A 375 -1.51 -10.88 24.76
C LEU A 375 -2.91 -10.35 24.44
N LEU A 376 -3.38 -10.52 23.21
CA LEU A 376 -4.74 -10.15 22.83
C LEU A 376 -5.79 -11.01 23.53
N ALA A 377 -5.52 -12.31 23.75
CA ALA A 377 -6.41 -13.18 24.51
C ALA A 377 -6.52 -12.73 25.98
N GLU A 378 -5.41 -12.33 26.60
CA GLU A 378 -5.40 -11.74 27.95
C GLU A 378 -6.17 -10.43 28.01
N ILE A 379 -5.97 -9.54 27.02
CA ILE A 379 -6.74 -8.28 26.90
C ILE A 379 -8.22 -8.58 26.75
N ASN A 380 -8.59 -9.53 25.91
CA ASN A 380 -9.99 -9.92 25.70
C ASN A 380 -10.63 -10.42 27.01
N ALA A 381 -9.88 -11.13 27.85
CA ALA A 381 -10.34 -11.62 29.14
C ALA A 381 -10.47 -10.53 30.22
N ARG A 382 -10.04 -9.28 29.98
CA ARG A 382 -10.13 -8.21 30.99
C ARG A 382 -11.58 -7.88 31.37
N PRO A 383 -11.87 -7.54 32.64
CA PRO A 383 -13.25 -7.31 33.12
C PRO A 383 -13.99 -6.15 32.46
N ASP A 384 -13.30 -5.13 31.97
CA ASP A 384 -13.85 -4.02 31.21
C ASP A 384 -14.23 -4.43 29.77
N VAL A 385 -13.39 -5.21 29.09
CA VAL A 385 -13.70 -5.76 27.76
C VAL A 385 -14.87 -6.75 27.83
N GLN A 386 -14.87 -7.66 28.80
CA GLN A 386 -15.97 -8.61 29.00
C GLN A 386 -17.29 -7.90 29.35
N ARG A 387 -17.26 -6.84 30.17
CA ARG A 387 -18.46 -6.02 30.42
C ARG A 387 -19.01 -5.38 29.15
N ALA A 388 -18.14 -4.88 28.27
CA ALA A 388 -18.56 -4.32 27.00
C ALA A 388 -19.18 -5.40 26.10
N LEU A 389 -18.55 -6.57 25.97
CA LEU A 389 -19.09 -7.69 25.18
C LEU A 389 -20.48 -8.14 25.63
N HIS A 390 -20.71 -8.19 26.95
CA HIS A 390 -21.99 -8.57 27.55
C HIS A 390 -23.01 -7.42 27.63
N ALA A 391 -22.71 -6.24 27.09
CA ALA A 391 -23.65 -5.13 27.08
C ALA A 391 -24.91 -5.46 26.25
N ARG A 392 -26.06 -5.02 26.75
CA ARG A 392 -27.38 -5.29 26.15
C ARG A 392 -27.65 -4.48 24.89
N THR A 393 -27.01 -3.32 24.74
CA THR A 393 -27.18 -2.43 23.59
C THR A 393 -25.88 -2.36 22.78
N GLU A 394 -26.01 -2.16 21.48
CA GLU A 394 -24.85 -2.01 20.56
C GLU A 394 -23.99 -0.80 20.96
N GLU A 395 -24.62 0.31 21.35
CA GLU A 395 -23.93 1.53 21.78
C GLU A 395 -23.06 1.31 23.02
N SER A 396 -23.56 0.58 24.02
CA SER A 396 -22.77 0.25 25.20
C SER A 396 -21.70 -0.83 24.94
N ARG A 397 -21.90 -1.68 23.93
CA ARG A 397 -20.92 -2.68 23.52
C ARG A 397 -19.72 -2.03 22.83
N ARG A 398 -19.97 -1.08 21.93
CA ARG A 398 -18.95 -0.40 21.13
C ARG A 398 -18.31 0.79 21.86
N ASN A 399 -17.61 0.49 22.96
CA ASN A 399 -16.98 1.50 23.81
C ASN A 399 -15.44 1.59 23.68
N ASN A 400 -14.85 0.91 22.69
CA ASN A 400 -13.41 0.82 22.46
C ASN A 400 -12.59 0.17 23.58
N ALA A 401 -13.18 -0.55 24.53
CA ALA A 401 -12.43 -1.14 25.66
C ALA A 401 -11.26 -2.02 25.20
N PHE A 402 -11.48 -2.87 24.18
CA PHE A 402 -10.42 -3.71 23.62
C PHE A 402 -9.34 -2.86 22.95
N ALA A 403 -9.75 -1.95 22.06
CA ALA A 403 -8.82 -1.06 21.34
C ALA A 403 -7.93 -0.27 22.30
N LEU A 404 -8.51 0.36 23.33
CA LEU A 404 -7.77 1.15 24.32
C LEU A 404 -6.80 0.29 25.13
N ALA A 405 -7.14 -0.96 25.44
CA ALA A 405 -6.25 -1.88 26.12
C ALA A 405 -5.10 -2.37 25.22
N VAL A 406 -5.37 -2.62 23.92
CA VAL A 406 -4.32 -2.94 22.94
C VAL A 406 -3.35 -1.77 22.77
N LEU A 407 -3.86 -0.54 22.73
CA LEU A 407 -3.05 0.67 22.60
C LEU A 407 -2.12 0.95 23.80
N GLN A 408 -2.20 0.15 24.88
CA GLN A 408 -1.29 0.23 26.02
C GLN A 408 -0.12 -0.76 25.93
N LEU A 409 -0.08 -1.61 24.90
CA LEU A 409 1.06 -2.49 24.65
C LEU A 409 2.28 -1.66 24.22
N ASN A 410 3.48 -2.06 24.67
CA ASN A 410 4.75 -1.47 24.22
C ASN A 410 5.53 -2.53 23.45
N LEU A 411 5.60 -2.41 22.14
CA LEU A 411 6.33 -3.31 21.25
C LEU A 411 7.64 -2.63 20.86
N VAL A 412 8.76 -3.35 21.00
CA VAL A 412 10.08 -2.85 20.61
C VAL A 412 10.77 -3.83 19.67
N ASP A 413 11.29 -3.31 18.56
CA ASP A 413 12.29 -3.99 17.74
C ASP A 413 13.65 -3.29 17.92
N PRO A 414 14.61 -3.90 18.65
CA PRO A 414 15.88 -3.27 18.98
C PRO A 414 16.90 -3.28 17.83
N ALA A 415 16.58 -3.94 16.71
CA ALA A 415 17.40 -3.99 15.50
C ALA A 415 16.46 -3.99 14.28
N MET A 416 15.66 -2.92 14.17
CA MET A 416 14.47 -2.92 13.32
C MET A 416 14.74 -2.95 11.82
N GLY A 417 15.96 -2.61 11.38
CA GLY A 417 16.29 -2.47 9.97
C GLY A 417 15.29 -1.56 9.27
N SER A 418 14.66 -2.06 8.22
CA SER A 418 13.64 -1.34 7.44
C SER A 418 12.24 -1.29 8.09
N GLY A 419 12.09 -1.80 9.31
CA GLY A 419 10.86 -1.78 10.08
C GLY A 419 9.88 -2.91 9.75
N HIS A 420 10.35 -4.03 9.19
CA HIS A 420 9.47 -5.09 8.69
C HIS A 420 8.56 -5.69 9.79
N PHE A 421 9.12 -6.03 10.96
CA PHE A 421 8.32 -6.52 12.10
C PHE A 421 7.37 -5.45 12.63
N LEU A 422 7.82 -4.19 12.69
CA LEU A 422 7.02 -3.06 13.17
C LEU A 422 5.80 -2.81 12.29
N VAL A 423 5.98 -2.80 10.97
CA VAL A 423 4.89 -2.69 9.98
C VAL A 423 3.92 -3.85 10.14
N ARG A 424 4.42 -5.08 10.23
CA ARG A 424 3.54 -6.26 10.33
C ARG A 424 2.76 -6.28 11.64
N ALA A 425 3.39 -5.95 12.76
CA ALA A 425 2.72 -5.84 14.05
C ALA A 425 1.64 -4.75 14.03
N THR A 426 1.93 -3.61 13.39
CA THR A 426 0.97 -2.51 13.19
C THR A 426 -0.27 -2.96 12.43
N GLU A 427 -0.07 -3.58 11.26
CA GLU A 427 -1.17 -4.08 10.43
C GLU A 427 -2.02 -5.08 11.21
N TRP A 428 -1.38 -6.07 11.81
CA TRP A 428 -2.06 -7.14 12.53
C TRP A 428 -2.85 -6.61 13.73
N LEU A 429 -2.27 -5.76 14.58
CA LEU A 429 -2.97 -5.18 15.73
C LEU A 429 -4.16 -4.31 15.28
N ALA A 430 -4.01 -3.50 14.23
CA ALA A 430 -5.10 -2.67 13.70
C ALA A 430 -6.26 -3.54 13.16
N GLU A 431 -5.95 -4.62 12.46
CA GLU A 431 -6.95 -5.59 11.99
C GLU A 431 -7.69 -6.25 13.16
N GLN A 432 -6.97 -6.68 14.20
CA GLN A 432 -7.59 -7.26 15.40
C GLN A 432 -8.46 -6.26 16.15
N ILE A 433 -8.03 -4.99 16.24
CA ILE A 433 -8.85 -3.91 16.82
C ILE A 433 -10.13 -3.73 16.01
N MET A 434 -10.03 -3.57 14.69
CA MET A 434 -11.19 -3.33 13.83
C MET A 434 -12.20 -4.47 13.82
N ALA A 435 -11.73 -5.72 13.88
CA ALA A 435 -12.59 -6.89 13.92
C ALA A 435 -13.26 -7.11 15.29
N HIS A 436 -12.78 -6.44 16.34
CA HIS A 436 -13.29 -6.68 17.69
C HIS A 436 -14.68 -6.07 17.91
N PRO A 437 -15.67 -6.81 18.47
CA PRO A 437 -17.05 -6.32 18.63
C PRO A 437 -17.22 -5.09 19.53
N THR A 438 -16.23 -4.79 20.37
CA THR A 438 -16.25 -3.61 21.25
C THR A 438 -15.71 -2.35 20.59
N THR A 439 -15.15 -2.45 19.38
CA THR A 439 -14.56 -1.33 18.67
C THR A 439 -15.65 -0.49 18.02
N GLN A 440 -15.60 0.81 18.31
CA GLN A 440 -16.45 1.80 17.70
C GLN A 440 -15.81 2.28 16.39
N PRO A 441 -16.58 2.41 15.32
CA PRO A 441 -16.09 3.06 14.12
C PRO A 441 -15.77 4.53 14.37
N MET A 442 -14.61 4.99 13.90
CA MET A 442 -14.09 6.33 14.14
C MET A 442 -14.26 7.25 12.93
N THR A 443 -14.52 6.69 11.76
CA THR A 443 -14.74 7.42 10.51
C THR A 443 -16.22 7.52 10.15
N ILE A 444 -16.61 8.63 9.53
CA ILE A 444 -17.94 8.82 8.93
C ILE A 444 -17.76 9.46 7.56
N GLN A 445 -18.46 8.94 6.54
CA GLN A 445 -18.41 9.57 5.22
C GLN A 445 -19.22 10.87 5.19
N VAL A 446 -18.62 11.92 4.61
CA VAL A 446 -19.33 13.15 4.28
C VAL A 446 -20.36 12.85 3.18
N VAL A 447 -21.60 13.31 3.39
CA VAL A 447 -22.69 13.19 2.41
C VAL A 447 -23.19 14.59 2.10
N ALA A 448 -22.94 15.07 0.87
CA ALA A 448 -23.23 16.44 0.47
C ALA A 448 -24.74 16.68 0.21
N ASP A 449 -25.43 15.69 -0.35
CA ASP A 449 -26.81 15.81 -0.84
C ASP A 449 -27.70 14.65 -0.37
N GLY A 450 -29.02 14.90 -0.29
CA GLY A 450 -30.04 13.89 0.05
C GLY A 450 -30.56 13.96 1.50
N GLU A 451 -31.49 13.06 1.84
CA GLU A 451 -32.16 13.02 3.15
C GLU A 451 -31.22 12.68 4.32
N THR A 452 -30.06 12.07 4.04
CA THR A 452 -29.05 11.68 5.01
C THR A 452 -27.79 12.55 4.92
N ARG A 453 -27.94 13.80 4.48
CA ARG A 453 -26.84 14.78 4.41
C ARG A 453 -26.16 14.89 5.77
N ILE A 454 -24.83 14.83 5.76
CA ILE A 454 -24.00 15.07 6.95
C ILE A 454 -22.74 15.82 6.51
N SER A 455 -22.53 16.98 7.15
CA SER A 455 -21.41 17.88 6.87
C SER A 455 -20.14 17.46 7.60
N ARG A 456 -18.99 17.96 7.11
CA ARG A 456 -17.69 17.75 7.75
C ARG A 456 -17.70 18.30 9.18
N GLU A 457 -18.32 19.45 9.40
CA GLU A 457 -18.41 20.10 10.71
C GLU A 457 -19.21 19.26 11.72
N GLU A 458 -20.32 18.66 11.30
CA GLU A 458 -21.14 17.79 12.16
C GLU A 458 -20.40 16.52 12.57
N ILE A 459 -19.65 15.91 11.65
CA ILE A 459 -18.83 14.73 11.94
C ILE A 459 -17.74 15.06 12.96
N LEU A 460 -17.05 16.20 12.78
CA LEU A 460 -16.03 16.67 13.70
C LEU A 460 -16.60 16.97 15.10
N ALA A 461 -17.82 17.54 15.18
CA ALA A 461 -18.50 17.77 16.45
C ALA A 461 -18.83 16.46 17.20
N GLN A 462 -18.96 15.35 16.49
CA GLN A 462 -19.12 14.01 17.07
C GLN A 462 -17.79 13.35 17.46
N HIS A 463 -16.65 14.07 17.35
CA HIS A 463 -15.31 13.54 17.56
C HIS A 463 -14.99 12.34 16.63
N LYS A 464 -15.50 12.40 15.40
CA LYS A 464 -15.28 11.41 14.34
C LYS A 464 -14.48 12.02 13.19
N ILE A 465 -13.93 11.15 12.36
CA ILE A 465 -13.07 11.52 11.24
C ILE A 465 -13.92 11.58 9.97
N PRO A 466 -14.02 12.76 9.33
CA PRO A 466 -14.76 12.89 8.08
C PRO A 466 -13.98 12.25 6.93
N VAL A 467 -14.62 11.35 6.20
CA VAL A 467 -14.09 10.72 4.99
C VAL A 467 -14.68 11.42 3.78
N SER A 468 -13.84 12.05 2.98
CA SER A 468 -14.24 12.74 1.76
C SER A 468 -14.96 11.78 0.80
N PRO A 469 -15.99 12.21 0.04
CA PRO A 469 -16.68 11.34 -0.91
C PRO A 469 -15.69 10.68 -1.89
N GLY A 470 -15.96 9.47 -2.38
CA GLY A 470 -15.06 8.77 -3.32
C GLY A 470 -13.80 8.14 -2.70
N ILE A 471 -13.59 8.31 -1.39
CA ILE A 471 -12.63 7.53 -0.60
C ILE A 471 -13.39 6.42 0.14
N SER A 472 -12.85 5.20 0.16
CA SER A 472 -13.39 4.08 0.93
C SER A 472 -13.34 4.39 2.43
N GLN A 473 -14.49 4.33 3.10
CA GLN A 473 -14.57 4.54 4.55
C GLN A 473 -13.84 3.42 5.30
N GLU A 474 -13.92 2.17 4.83
CA GLU A 474 -13.18 1.04 5.40
C GLU A 474 -11.66 1.28 5.38
N ARG A 475 -11.10 1.70 4.24
CA ARG A 475 -9.66 2.03 4.15
C ARG A 475 -9.26 3.18 5.06
N ALA A 476 -10.13 4.19 5.19
CA ALA A 476 -9.89 5.30 6.11
C ALA A 476 -9.89 4.84 7.58
N GLU A 477 -10.79 3.93 7.94
CA GLU A 477 -10.85 3.33 9.28
C GLU A 477 -9.60 2.49 9.58
N GLN A 478 -9.12 1.71 8.60
CA GLN A 478 -7.84 0.98 8.73
C GLN A 478 -6.66 1.90 8.93
N ALA A 479 -6.53 2.94 8.09
CA ALA A 479 -5.45 3.91 8.22
C ALA A 479 -5.46 4.59 9.59
N TYR A 480 -6.65 4.92 10.11
CA TYR A 480 -6.80 5.47 11.46
C TYR A 480 -6.26 4.51 12.54
N TRP A 481 -6.71 3.26 12.57
CA TRP A 481 -6.28 2.31 13.61
C TRP A 481 -4.81 1.95 13.51
N ARG A 482 -4.27 1.77 12.28
CA ARG A 482 -2.83 1.58 12.05
C ARG A 482 -2.04 2.74 12.62
N ARG A 483 -2.47 3.98 12.35
CA ARG A 483 -1.82 5.17 12.91
C ARG A 483 -1.86 5.19 14.44
N ARG A 484 -3.02 4.90 15.06
CA ARG A 484 -3.13 4.84 16.52
C ARG A 484 -2.18 3.81 17.12
N VAL A 485 -2.08 2.63 16.51
CA VAL A 485 -1.15 1.57 16.93
C VAL A 485 0.29 2.05 16.82
N VAL A 486 0.68 2.67 15.70
CA VAL A 486 2.04 3.20 15.54
C VAL A 486 2.38 4.24 16.59
N GLU A 487 1.48 5.21 16.82
CA GLU A 487 1.69 6.30 17.78
C GLU A 487 1.78 5.82 19.23
N ALA A 488 1.02 4.78 19.60
CA ALA A 488 0.87 4.36 20.98
C ALA A 488 1.76 3.17 21.37
N CYS A 489 2.06 2.27 20.42
CA CYS A 489 2.60 0.95 20.75
C CYS A 489 3.94 0.62 20.12
N ILE A 490 4.32 1.28 19.02
CA ILE A 490 5.40 0.81 18.16
C ILE A 490 6.67 1.60 18.42
N HIS A 491 7.73 0.88 18.83
CA HIS A 491 9.05 1.44 19.06
C HIS A 491 10.10 0.66 18.29
N GLY A 492 11.08 1.37 17.75
CA GLY A 492 12.14 0.77 16.95
C GLY A 492 13.47 1.47 17.18
N VAL A 493 14.54 0.69 17.21
CA VAL A 493 15.92 1.17 17.33
C VAL A 493 16.75 0.53 16.23
N ASP A 494 17.59 1.34 15.58
CA ASP A 494 18.62 0.85 14.68
C ASP A 494 19.88 1.70 14.81
N ILE A 495 21.04 1.07 14.60
CA ILE A 495 22.34 1.75 14.62
C ILE A 495 22.58 2.57 13.36
N ASN A 496 21.97 2.18 12.23
CA ASN A 496 22.09 2.85 10.95
C ASN A 496 21.01 3.94 10.83
N PRO A 497 21.38 5.23 10.76
CA PRO A 497 20.41 6.32 10.61
C PRO A 497 19.54 6.20 9.35
N MET A 498 20.07 5.61 8.28
CA MET A 498 19.28 5.37 7.07
C MET A 498 18.18 4.36 7.36
N ALA A 499 18.47 3.23 8.01
CA ALA A 499 17.47 2.24 8.41
C ALA A 499 16.33 2.86 9.22
N VAL A 500 16.62 3.83 10.09
CA VAL A 500 15.61 4.59 10.85
C VAL A 500 14.68 5.39 9.93
N GLU A 501 15.20 6.15 8.97
CA GLU A 501 14.36 6.90 8.03
C GLU A 501 13.50 5.98 7.15
N LEU A 502 13.98 4.76 6.89
CA LEU A 502 13.28 3.75 6.12
C LEU A 502 12.16 3.09 6.90
N ALA A 503 12.41 2.72 8.15
CA ALA A 503 11.36 2.23 9.03
C ALA A 503 10.23 3.27 9.18
N LYS A 504 10.57 4.55 9.31
CA LYS A 504 9.58 5.65 9.31
C LYS A 504 8.81 5.72 8.00
N LEU A 505 9.49 5.63 6.86
CA LEU A 505 8.86 5.65 5.54
C LEU A 505 7.86 4.49 5.39
N SER A 506 8.28 3.27 5.76
CA SER A 506 7.45 2.08 5.71
C SER A 506 6.23 2.23 6.62
N LEU A 507 6.42 2.59 7.89
CA LEU A 507 5.31 2.82 8.81
C LEU A 507 4.36 3.92 8.32
N TRP A 508 4.89 5.00 7.73
CA TRP A 508 4.05 6.03 7.10
C TRP A 508 3.23 5.46 5.96
N LEU A 509 3.85 4.85 4.95
CA LEU A 509 3.14 4.27 3.80
C LEU A 509 2.04 3.28 4.23
N THR A 510 2.26 2.54 5.31
CA THR A 510 1.26 1.62 5.91
C THR A 510 0.09 2.34 6.60
N CYS A 511 0.33 3.55 7.14
CA CYS A 511 -0.62 4.31 7.95
C CYS A 511 -1.22 5.55 7.25
N ILE A 512 -0.90 5.80 5.97
CA ILE A 512 -1.33 7.06 5.32
C ILE A 512 -2.86 7.13 5.27
N ALA A 513 -3.40 8.21 5.83
CA ALA A 513 -4.77 8.67 5.63
C ALA A 513 -4.75 9.96 4.80
N ALA A 514 -5.57 10.05 3.75
CA ALA A 514 -5.58 11.18 2.80
C ALA A 514 -5.77 12.56 3.45
N ASP A 515 -6.47 12.61 4.60
CA ASP A 515 -6.86 13.84 5.29
C ASP A 515 -6.01 14.15 6.54
N GLU A 516 -4.99 13.35 6.88
CA GLU A 516 -4.17 13.56 8.08
C GLU A 516 -2.70 13.89 7.78
N PRO A 517 -2.04 14.77 8.57
CA PRO A 517 -0.63 15.07 8.37
C PRO A 517 0.26 13.87 8.73
N LEU A 518 1.34 13.65 7.98
CA LEU A 518 2.34 12.61 8.20
C LEU A 518 3.42 13.06 9.22
N ASN A 519 3.01 13.58 10.37
CA ASN A 519 3.90 14.24 11.35
C ASN A 519 3.93 13.56 12.73
N PHE A 520 3.73 12.24 12.79
CA PHE A 520 3.49 11.51 14.04
C PHE A 520 4.59 10.50 14.43
N LEU A 521 5.67 10.43 13.65
CA LEU A 521 6.84 9.58 13.87
C LEU A 521 8.12 10.39 14.03
#